data_AF-A0A2R6KG38-F1
#
_entry.id   AF-A0A2R6KG38-F1
#
_cell.length_a   1.000
_cell.length_b   1.000
_cell.length_c   1.000
_cell.angle_alpha   90.00
_cell.angle_beta   90.00
_cell.angle_gamma   90.00
#
_symmetry.space_group_name_H-M   'P 1'
#
loop_
_entity.id
_entity.type
_entity.pdbx_description
1 polymer ?
#
loop_
_entity_poly.entity_id
_entity_poly.type
_entity_poly.pdbx_seq_one_letter_code
_entity_poly.pdbx_strand_id
1 'polypeptide(L)' 'MIEYCPSTLDGETRRRLAAREDSREATCLDHCGRCHREAFLVVDGTVRTGPSHAAILDDLDR' A
#
# COMPACT_ATOMS: atom_id res chain seq x y z
N MET A 1 4.05 -5.58 -9.13
CA MET A 1 2.75 -5.95 -8.50
C MET A 1 2.69 -5.35 -7.10
N ILE A 2 1.67 -4.54 -6.81
CA ILE A 2 1.49 -3.81 -5.56
C ILE A 2 0.43 -4.48 -4.70
N GLU A 3 0.74 -4.83 -3.46
CA GLU A 3 -0.21 -5.39 -2.51
C GLU A 3 -0.44 -4.42 -1.33
N TYR A 4 -1.70 -4.26 -0.92
CA TYR A 4 -2.08 -3.29 0.09
C TYR A 4 -3.23 -3.75 0.99
N CYS A 5 -3.22 -3.27 2.24
CA CYS A 5 -4.32 -3.49 3.18
C CYS A 5 -5.33 -2.34 3.09
N PRO A 6 -6.59 -2.57 2.66
CA PRO A 6 -7.55 -1.50 2.49
C PRO A 6 -7.93 -0.79 3.81
N SER A 7 -7.75 -1.46 4.95
CA SER A 7 -8.05 -0.90 6.27
C SER A 7 -7.04 0.15 6.76
N THR A 8 -5.86 0.23 6.15
CA THR A 8 -4.80 1.19 6.52
C THR A 8 -4.72 2.39 5.57
N LEU A 9 -5.52 2.40 4.50
CA LEU A 9 -5.49 3.42 3.46
C LEU A 9 -6.57 4.48 3.64
N ASP A 10 -6.22 5.72 3.32
CA ASP A 10 -7.19 6.78 3.08
C ASP A 10 -8.03 6.50 1.83
N GLY A 11 -9.28 6.98 1.81
CA GLY A 11 -10.24 6.69 0.75
C GLY A 11 -9.85 7.19 -0.65
N GLU A 12 -8.94 8.16 -0.76
CA GLU A 12 -8.36 8.57 -2.04
C GLU A 12 -7.31 7.57 -2.54
N THR A 13 -6.33 7.24 -1.69
CA THR A 13 -5.27 6.30 -2.03
C THR A 13 -5.83 4.92 -2.36
N ARG A 14 -6.87 4.49 -1.64
CA ARG A 14 -7.60 3.26 -1.95
C ARG A 14 -8.20 3.27 -3.35
N ARG A 15 -8.82 4.39 -3.77
CA ARG A 15 -9.41 4.52 -5.12
C ARG A 15 -8.34 4.51 -6.20
N ARG A 16 -7.19 5.15 -5.95
CA ARG A 16 -6.05 5.13 -6.87
C ARG A 16 -5.53 3.71 -7.07
N LEU A 17 -5.30 2.98 -5.98
CA LEU A 17 -4.85 1.59 -6.05
C LEU A 17 -5.90 0.69 -6.73
N ALA A 18 -7.17 0.78 -6.34
CA ALA A 18 -8.22 -0.03 -6.96
C ALA A 18 -8.39 0.17 -8.48
N ALA A 19 -7.94 1.31 -9.03
CA ALA A 19 -7.95 1.58 -10.46
C ALA A 19 -6.74 1.01 -11.21
N ARG A 20 -5.72 0.51 -10.50
CA ARG A 20 -4.49 -0.03 -11.08
C ARG A 20 -4.60 -1.53 -11.35
N GLU A 21 -4.21 -1.94 -12.55
CA GLU A 21 -4.18 -3.35 -12.97
C GLU A 21 -3.02 -4.13 -12.31
N ASP A 22 -1.95 -3.44 -11.91
CA ASP A 22 -0.80 -4.01 -11.25
C ASP A 22 -0.93 -4.06 -9.72
N SER A 23 -2.12 -3.82 -9.17
CA SER A 23 -2.36 -3.81 -7.73
C SER A 23 -3.36 -4.89 -7.27
N ARG A 24 -3.27 -5.28 -6.01
CA ARG A 24 -4.13 -6.27 -5.40
C ARG A 24 -4.43 -5.92 -3.94
N GLU A 25 -5.72 -5.96 -3.59
CA GLU A 25 -6.15 -5.92 -2.19
C GLU A 25 -5.70 -7.21 -1.48
N ALA A 26 -4.96 -7.03 -0.39
CA ALA A 26 -4.54 -8.10 0.50
C ALA A 26 -4.86 -7.69 1.95
N THR A 27 -5.94 -8.24 2.48
CA THR A 27 -6.29 -8.09 3.89
C THR A 27 -5.27 -8.81 4.74
N CYS A 28 -4.68 -8.13 5.73
CA CYS A 28 -3.69 -8.72 6.64
C CYS A 28 -2.53 -9.36 5.86
N LEU A 29 -1.74 -8.53 5.16
CA LEU A 29 -0.45 -8.90 4.55
C LEU A 29 0.47 -9.55 5.60
N ASP A 30 0.28 -10.87 5.78
CA ASP A 30 0.91 -11.90 6.61
C ASP A 30 1.18 -11.62 8.11
N HIS A 31 1.30 -10.37 8.58
CA HIS A 31 1.70 -10.07 9.95
C HIS A 31 1.28 -8.64 10.38
N CYS A 32 -0.01 -8.39 10.62
CA CYS A 32 -0.41 -7.22 11.42
C CYS A 32 0.13 -7.27 12.89
N GLY A 33 0.91 -8.30 13.26
CA GLY A 33 1.72 -8.33 14.49
C GLY A 33 2.66 -7.13 14.66
N ARG A 34 2.81 -6.30 13.62
CA ARG A 34 3.23 -4.91 13.71
C ARG A 34 2.16 -4.09 12.99
N CYS A 35 1.18 -3.55 13.71
CA CYS A 35 0.39 -2.43 13.20
C CYS A 35 1.40 -1.32 12.91
N HIS A 36 1.92 -1.26 11.68
CA HIS A 36 2.82 -0.22 11.27
C HIS A 36 2.08 1.09 11.52
N ARG A 37 2.60 1.89 12.48
CA ARG A 37 2.14 3.26 12.72
C ARG A 37 2.35 4.16 11.49
N GLU A 38 3.10 3.65 10.52
CA GLU A 38 3.63 4.34 9.35
C GLU A 38 3.04 3.69 8.09
N ALA A 39 2.88 4.48 7.04
CA ALA A 39 2.34 4.00 5.78
C ALA A 39 3.30 3.01 5.10
N PHE A 40 2.75 1.93 4.53
CA PHE A 40 3.53 0.95 3.76
C PHE A 40 2.74 0.33 2.61
N LEU A 41 3.45 -0.12 1.58
CA LEU A 41 2.94 -0.93 0.46
C LEU A 41 3.92 -2.07 0.18
N VAL A 42 3.44 -3.22 -0.25
CA VAL A 42 4.33 -4.29 -0.74
C VAL A 42 4.41 -4.16 -2.26
N VAL A 43 5.60 -3.97 -2.79
CA VAL A 43 5.84 -3.78 -4.22
C VAL A 43 6.79 -4.89 -4.67
N ASP A 44 6.29 -5.80 -5.49
CA ASP A 44 7.01 -6.97 -6.01
C ASP A 44 7.68 -7.77 -4.87
N GLY A 45 6.91 -8.02 -3.81
CA GLY A 45 7.37 -8.73 -2.60
C GLY A 45 8.25 -7.91 -1.66
N THR A 46 8.53 -6.64 -1.97
CA THR A 46 9.36 -5.77 -1.14
C THR A 46 8.51 -4.74 -0.40
N VAL A 47 8.66 -4.65 0.92
CA VAL A 47 8.00 -3.60 1.72
C VAL A 47 8.61 -2.23 1.39
N ARG A 48 7.78 -1.30 0.96
CA ARG A 48 8.08 0.13 0.78
C ARG A 48 7.38 0.91 1.88
N THR A 49 8.09 1.81 2.54
CA THR A 49 7.55 2.68 3.59
C THR A 49 7.75 4.15 3.22
N GLY A 50 6.94 5.02 3.81
CA GLY A 50 7.01 6.44 3.56
C GLY A 50 6.14 7.24 4.51
N PRO A 51 6.16 8.58 4.41
CA PRO A 51 5.38 9.45 5.27
C PRO A 51 3.87 9.29 5.07
N SER A 52 3.43 8.78 3.91
CA SER A 52 2.04 8.49 3.58
C SER A 52 1.97 7.50 2.43
N HIS A 53 0.86 6.76 2.30
CA HIS A 53 0.66 5.83 1.19
C HIS A 53 0.69 6.55 -0.16
N ALA A 54 0.18 7.79 -0.21
CA ALA A 54 0.24 8.65 -1.39
C ALA A 54 1.68 8.97 -1.81
N ALA A 55 2.58 9.25 -0.86
CA ALA A 55 3.99 9.54 -1.14
C ALA A 55 4.73 8.30 -1.66
N ILE A 56 4.39 7.11 -1.15
CA ILE A 56 4.94 5.85 -1.68
C ILE A 56 4.45 5.64 -3.12
N LEU A 57 3.17 5.89 -3.40
CA LEU A 57 2.64 5.80 -4.77
C LEU A 57 3.30 6.80 -5.72
N ASP A 58 3.48 8.05 -5.29
CA ASP A 58 4.10 9.10 -6.11
C ASP A 58 5.54 8.74 -6.49
N ASP A 59 6.30 8.14 -5.57
CA ASP A 59 7.65 7.61 -5.82
C ASP A 59 7.65 6.46 -6.84
N LEU A 60 6.62 5.60 -6.83
CA LEU A 60 6.48 4.48 -7.77
C LEU A 60 6.04 4.92 -9.18
N ASP A 61 5.28 6.02 -9.28
CA ASP A 61 4.79 6.56 -10.56
C ASP A 61 5.82 7.46 -11.27
N ARG A 62 7.01 7.68 -10.68
CA ARG A 62 8.09 8.51 -11.22
C ARG A 62 9.06 7.74 -12.12
#